data_AF-A0A1Q3T4G9-F1
#
_entry.id   AF-A0A1Q3T4G9-F1
#
_cell.length_a   1.000
_cell.length_b   1.000
_cell.length_c   1.000
_cell.angle_alpha   90.00
_cell.angle_beta   90.00
_cell.angle_gamma   90.00
#
_symmetry.space_group_name_H-M   'P 1'
#
loop_
_entity.id
_entity.type
_entity.pdbx_description
1 polymer ?
#
loop_
_entity_poly.entity_id
_entity_poly.type
_entity_poly.pdbx_seq_one_letter_code
_entity_poly.pdbx_strand_id
1 'polypeptide(L)'
;MVKGGIIKLRTKQSLDAKANDKQVTIFAPVWVKKALKEILPALKGAQFEIEPPSGKYIKIQDKLTLMQLLAIARNEQANTTGIIKFKQYNQIPEQTIIALRDLAKHCVIVGKDIATHYGGYPAHSTIHPLNKDVIICDLAGLQFQQQNNTGRHVLISAIGKFPQGDLDKTIYLNTVGEKKTTYQAAKQDKTGRFIPGSFKDKTVLFDVKAYQAFVIQDFLLAATAVNSYAEFNCPSLDLNFKFLKYGAGFFADGLDGQARKMLSENLALAVLKSIEQLCKLPFSARNHIKRIELPFYKEKTNKKIELILLAINKLCEKNNIEFASLPTDALAPTSKKYTTATTNCADPHAVMGNEMHYGSVDAAIAENLKQKGNNFSPVCNQAMGAKFVQLSYQIERNDTFDLTNTFSEPVSSNLLKWSALAGLGAAGIVKAGFALSLGLSASWFAAFAVGMTVVLGIEIMVRLYRRFSTEQYSDQNSVAHAKKLMSMLSQSNVESEIPLSCMKEKLFSSDKLEKMHSLKNACPYHAVADFEAVKSVQVKKK
;
A
#
# COMPACT_ATOMS: atom_id res chain seq x y z
N MET A 1 -5.94 -42.80 17.10
CA MET A 1 -5.79 -41.33 17.16
C MET A 1 -6.56 -40.73 16.00
N VAL A 2 -7.39 -39.70 16.23
CA VAL A 2 -8.22 -39.06 15.20
C VAL A 2 -7.36 -38.07 14.41
N LYS A 3 -7.33 -38.22 13.08
CA LYS A 3 -6.69 -37.25 12.17
C LYS A 3 -7.34 -35.88 12.32
N GLY A 4 -6.56 -34.83 12.50
CA GLY A 4 -7.16 -33.56 12.88
C GLY A 4 -6.20 -32.50 13.40
N GLY A 5 -6.71 -31.59 14.20
CA GLY A 5 -5.90 -30.61 14.90
C GLY A 5 -6.67 -29.70 15.83
N ILE A 6 -6.01 -28.63 16.27
CA ILE A 6 -6.57 -27.64 17.20
C ILE A 6 -6.61 -26.28 16.54
N ILE A 7 -7.71 -25.56 16.73
CA ILE A 7 -7.87 -24.14 16.38
C ILE A 7 -7.97 -23.35 17.67
N LYS A 8 -6.99 -22.47 17.89
CA LYS A 8 -6.99 -21.52 18.98
C LYS A 8 -7.49 -20.16 18.52
N LEU A 9 -8.45 -19.62 19.24
CA LEU A 9 -8.95 -18.27 19.09
C LEU A 9 -7.93 -17.27 19.61
N ARG A 10 -7.89 -16.10 18.96
CA ARG A 10 -7.08 -14.98 19.43
C ARG A 10 -7.61 -14.43 20.76
N THR A 11 -6.74 -13.81 21.54
CA THR A 11 -7.13 -12.99 22.70
C THR A 11 -8.22 -11.98 22.31
N LYS A 12 -9.36 -11.96 23.04
CA LYS A 12 -10.59 -11.17 22.78
C LYS A 12 -11.51 -11.68 21.66
N GLN A 13 -11.18 -12.78 20.97
CA GLN A 13 -12.18 -13.51 20.19
C GLN A 13 -13.06 -14.35 21.12
N SER A 14 -14.34 -14.42 20.81
CA SER A 14 -15.30 -15.27 21.52
C SER A 14 -16.18 -15.99 20.51
N LEU A 15 -16.42 -17.28 20.76
CA LEU A 15 -17.40 -18.06 19.99
C LEU A 15 -18.84 -17.58 20.17
N ASP A 16 -19.10 -16.82 21.22
CA ASP A 16 -20.41 -16.27 21.53
C ASP A 16 -20.61 -14.90 20.86
N ALA A 17 -19.53 -14.21 20.53
CA ALA A 17 -19.53 -12.97 19.74
C ALA A 17 -19.59 -13.27 18.23
N LYS A 18 -20.56 -14.08 17.79
CA LYS A 18 -20.73 -14.40 16.37
C LYS A 18 -21.15 -13.15 15.60
N ALA A 19 -20.31 -12.72 14.66
CA ALA A 19 -20.63 -11.56 13.83
C ALA A 19 -21.79 -11.86 12.86
N ASN A 20 -21.91 -13.12 12.38
CA ASN A 20 -22.92 -13.57 11.41
C ASN A 20 -23.08 -12.63 10.19
N ASP A 21 -22.00 -11.97 9.79
CA ASP A 21 -22.01 -10.99 8.72
C ASP A 21 -21.81 -11.69 7.37
N LYS A 22 -22.91 -11.77 6.61
CA LYS A 22 -22.96 -12.37 5.28
C LYS A 22 -22.27 -11.53 4.20
N GLN A 23 -22.02 -10.25 4.47
CA GLN A 23 -21.38 -9.37 3.49
C GLN A 23 -19.88 -9.63 3.45
N VAL A 24 -19.26 -10.00 4.58
CA VAL A 24 -17.83 -10.38 4.61
C VAL A 24 -17.61 -11.56 3.67
N THR A 25 -16.68 -11.40 2.74
CA THR A 25 -16.45 -12.36 1.66
C THR A 25 -14.96 -12.69 1.55
N ILE A 26 -14.65 -13.99 1.44
CA ILE A 26 -13.32 -14.47 1.13
C ILE A 26 -13.15 -14.50 -0.39
N PHE A 27 -12.12 -13.84 -0.90
CA PHE A 27 -11.75 -13.86 -2.31
C PHE A 27 -10.45 -14.63 -2.52
N ALA A 28 -10.38 -15.44 -3.58
CA ALA A 28 -9.17 -16.15 -3.99
C ALA A 28 -9.09 -16.26 -5.52
N PRO A 29 -7.89 -16.38 -6.12
CA PRO A 29 -7.75 -16.67 -7.54
C PRO A 29 -8.43 -18.00 -7.92
N VAL A 30 -8.99 -18.10 -9.13
CA VAL A 30 -9.66 -19.33 -9.61
C VAL A 30 -8.80 -20.58 -9.49
N TRP A 31 -7.48 -20.47 -9.73
CA TRP A 31 -6.58 -21.62 -9.64
C TRP A 31 -6.52 -22.23 -8.23
N VAL A 32 -6.80 -21.47 -7.17
CA VAL A 32 -6.87 -21.97 -5.79
C VAL A 32 -7.95 -23.04 -5.66
N LYS A 33 -9.05 -22.95 -6.41
CA LYS A 33 -10.11 -23.97 -6.43
C LYS A 33 -9.57 -25.34 -6.83
N LYS A 34 -8.65 -25.39 -7.78
CA LYS A 34 -7.98 -26.64 -8.20
C LYS A 34 -7.01 -27.12 -7.12
N ALA A 35 -6.21 -26.22 -6.58
CA ALA A 35 -5.25 -26.54 -5.52
C ALA A 35 -5.92 -27.12 -4.25
N LEU A 36 -7.09 -26.60 -3.87
CA LEU A 36 -7.89 -27.16 -2.76
C LEU A 36 -8.32 -28.62 -3.01
N LYS A 37 -8.60 -28.99 -4.26
CA LYS A 37 -8.92 -30.38 -4.62
C LYS A 37 -7.68 -31.27 -4.55
N GLU A 38 -6.51 -30.76 -4.91
CA GLU A 38 -5.25 -31.50 -4.88
C GLU A 38 -4.85 -31.88 -3.45
N ILE A 39 -5.05 -31.00 -2.46
CA ILE A 39 -4.71 -31.28 -1.05
C ILE A 39 -5.82 -31.99 -0.25
N LEU A 40 -7.05 -32.03 -0.77
CA LEU A 40 -8.20 -32.64 -0.09
C LEU A 40 -7.95 -34.09 0.36
N PRO A 41 -7.34 -35.00 -0.43
CA PRO A 41 -7.10 -36.38 0.01
C PRO A 41 -6.28 -36.46 1.30
N ALA A 42 -5.28 -35.59 1.45
CA ALA A 42 -4.45 -35.51 2.65
C ALA A 42 -5.21 -34.99 3.88
N LEU A 43 -6.41 -34.43 3.70
CA LEU A 43 -7.21 -33.83 4.78
C LEU A 43 -8.59 -34.48 4.97
N LYS A 44 -9.02 -35.35 4.05
CA LYS A 44 -10.30 -36.06 4.14
C LYS A 44 -10.44 -36.79 5.48
N GLY A 45 -11.58 -36.60 6.14
CA GLY A 45 -11.89 -37.15 7.45
C GLY A 45 -11.29 -36.39 8.63
N ALA A 46 -10.46 -35.36 8.41
CA ALA A 46 -9.83 -34.61 9.49
C ALA A 46 -10.85 -33.78 10.29
N GLN A 47 -10.63 -33.70 11.61
CA GLN A 47 -11.45 -32.91 12.52
C GLN A 47 -10.60 -31.92 13.31
N PHE A 48 -10.97 -30.65 13.29
CA PHE A 48 -10.26 -29.58 13.98
C PHE A 48 -11.11 -29.04 15.12
N GLU A 49 -10.69 -29.25 16.36
CA GLU A 49 -11.41 -28.76 17.53
C GLU A 49 -11.11 -27.29 17.78
N ILE A 50 -12.15 -26.48 17.97
CA ILE A 50 -12.02 -25.04 18.22
C ILE A 50 -12.00 -24.80 19.72
N GLU A 51 -10.94 -24.21 20.26
CA GLU A 51 -10.74 -23.99 21.70
C GLU A 51 -11.00 -25.22 22.60
N PRO A 52 -10.16 -26.27 22.51
CA PRO A 52 -10.33 -27.43 23.37
C PRO A 52 -10.22 -27.09 24.86
N PRO A 53 -11.03 -27.73 25.72
CA PRO A 53 -12.14 -28.62 25.37
C PRO A 53 -13.43 -27.81 25.11
N SER A 54 -13.94 -27.79 23.88
CA SER A 54 -15.22 -27.13 23.57
C SER A 54 -16.28 -28.07 22.98
N GLY A 55 -15.85 -29.21 22.42
CA GLY A 55 -16.72 -30.09 21.64
C GLY A 55 -17.20 -29.52 20.30
N LYS A 56 -16.70 -28.34 19.87
CA LYS A 56 -17.02 -27.72 18.57
C LYS A 56 -15.90 -28.04 17.57
N TYR A 57 -16.28 -28.56 16.40
CA TYR A 57 -15.34 -29.05 15.39
C TYR A 57 -15.59 -28.47 14.00
N ILE A 58 -14.51 -28.21 13.26
CA ILE A 58 -14.51 -28.09 11.81
C ILE A 58 -14.15 -29.46 11.22
N LYS A 59 -15.07 -30.05 10.46
CA LYS A 59 -14.88 -31.36 9.83
C LYS A 59 -14.65 -31.22 8.33
N ILE A 60 -13.66 -31.94 7.80
CA ILE A 60 -13.42 -32.05 6.36
C ILE A 60 -13.97 -33.38 5.87
N GLN A 61 -15.03 -33.31 5.07
CA GLN A 61 -15.65 -34.47 4.43
C GLN A 61 -15.18 -34.56 2.97
N ASP A 62 -16.06 -34.31 2.01
CA ASP A 62 -15.78 -34.48 0.57
C ASP A 62 -15.37 -33.20 -0.16
N LYS A 63 -15.28 -32.08 0.56
CA LYS A 63 -14.82 -30.79 0.01
C LYS A 63 -14.04 -30.00 1.05
N LEU A 64 -13.04 -29.27 0.58
CA LEU A 64 -12.34 -28.23 1.33
C LEU A 64 -12.76 -26.86 0.77
N THR A 65 -13.40 -26.05 1.61
CA THR A 65 -13.85 -24.69 1.26
C THR A 65 -12.80 -23.64 1.65
N LEU A 66 -12.91 -22.42 1.11
CA LEU A 66 -12.03 -21.31 1.51
C LEU A 66 -12.15 -20.95 3.00
N MET A 67 -13.37 -21.03 3.55
CA MET A 67 -13.61 -20.80 4.98
C MET A 67 -12.89 -21.86 5.84
N GLN A 68 -12.98 -23.14 5.47
CA GLN A 68 -12.25 -24.21 6.15
C GLN A 68 -10.73 -24.06 5.99
N LEU A 69 -10.25 -23.74 4.78
CA LEU A 69 -8.84 -23.45 4.51
C LEU A 69 -8.33 -22.39 5.49
N LEU A 70 -8.98 -21.22 5.54
CA LEU A 70 -8.52 -20.11 6.38
C LEU A 70 -8.67 -20.41 7.87
N ALA A 71 -9.72 -21.09 8.31
CA ALA A 71 -9.86 -21.48 9.72
C ALA A 71 -8.74 -22.43 10.18
N ILE A 72 -8.33 -23.37 9.32
CA ILE A 72 -7.31 -24.38 9.64
C ILE A 72 -5.90 -23.83 9.45
N ALA A 73 -5.70 -23.00 8.43
CA ALA A 73 -4.43 -22.35 8.17
C ALA A 73 -4.18 -21.16 9.10
N ARG A 74 -5.19 -20.56 9.75
CA ARG A 74 -5.02 -19.48 10.72
C ARG A 74 -5.49 -19.90 12.11
N ASN A 75 -5.00 -21.06 12.53
CA ASN A 75 -5.46 -21.77 13.72
C ASN A 75 -4.72 -21.39 15.01
N GLU A 76 -3.85 -20.38 14.97
CA GLU A 76 -3.02 -19.97 16.10
C GLU A 76 -3.59 -18.73 16.78
N GLN A 77 -3.62 -18.74 18.13
CA GLN A 77 -4.07 -17.60 18.93
C GLN A 77 -3.28 -16.33 18.63
N ALA A 78 -1.97 -16.47 18.53
CA ALA A 78 -1.03 -15.43 18.12
C ALA A 78 0.23 -16.11 17.56
N ASN A 79 0.83 -15.51 16.56
CA ASN A 79 2.09 -15.94 15.96
C ASN A 79 2.97 -14.73 15.60
N THR A 80 3.97 -14.45 16.42
CA THR A 80 4.97 -13.39 16.17
C THR A 80 6.30 -13.96 15.70
N THR A 81 6.40 -15.25 15.43
CA THR A 81 7.70 -15.89 15.15
C THR A 81 7.79 -16.46 13.74
N GLY A 82 6.66 -16.53 13.03
CA GLY A 82 6.48 -17.28 11.80
C GLY A 82 6.58 -18.81 11.99
N ILE A 83 6.76 -19.32 13.21
CA ILE A 83 6.92 -20.76 13.45
C ILE A 83 5.56 -21.44 13.30
N ILE A 84 5.46 -22.39 12.37
CA ILE A 84 4.29 -23.27 12.25
C ILE A 84 4.29 -24.25 13.41
N LYS A 85 3.22 -24.26 14.20
CA LYS A 85 3.03 -25.21 15.31
C LYS A 85 2.56 -26.58 14.80
N PHE A 86 3.43 -27.33 14.13
CA PHE A 86 3.10 -28.65 13.55
C PHE A 86 2.45 -29.62 14.53
N LYS A 87 2.84 -29.57 15.82
CA LYS A 87 2.25 -30.40 16.88
C LYS A 87 0.74 -30.17 17.10
N GLN A 88 0.18 -29.05 16.64
CA GLN A 88 -1.27 -28.81 16.67
C GLN A 88 -2.03 -29.62 15.62
N TYR A 89 -1.34 -30.25 14.68
CA TYR A 89 -1.90 -31.08 13.63
C TYR A 89 -1.55 -32.53 13.92
N ASN A 90 -2.57 -33.37 14.08
CA ASN A 90 -2.43 -34.78 14.35
C ASN A 90 -2.64 -35.59 13.06
N GLN A 91 -1.64 -36.41 12.70
CA GLN A 91 -1.66 -37.27 11.51
C GLN A 91 -1.90 -36.51 10.18
N ILE A 92 -1.41 -35.28 10.08
CA ILE A 92 -1.40 -34.50 8.85
C ILE A 92 0.07 -34.26 8.47
N PRO A 93 0.50 -34.59 7.24
CA PRO A 93 1.87 -34.37 6.81
C PRO A 93 2.28 -32.89 6.88
N GLU A 94 3.53 -32.62 7.26
CA GLU A 94 4.04 -31.24 7.34
C GLU A 94 3.96 -30.50 6.00
N GLN A 95 4.19 -31.20 4.89
CA GLN A 95 4.10 -30.64 3.53
C GLN A 95 2.67 -30.16 3.21
N THR A 96 1.66 -30.89 3.68
CA THR A 96 0.26 -30.48 3.54
C THR A 96 -0.05 -29.27 4.42
N ILE A 97 0.50 -29.22 5.63
CA ILE A 97 0.33 -28.08 6.55
C ILE A 97 0.98 -26.82 5.96
N ILE A 98 2.19 -26.93 5.42
CA ILE A 98 2.87 -25.83 4.74
C ILE A 98 2.02 -25.36 3.55
N ALA A 99 1.52 -26.27 2.72
CA ALA A 99 0.66 -25.94 1.59
C ALA A 99 -0.64 -25.22 2.00
N LEU A 100 -1.25 -25.57 3.13
CA LEU A 100 -2.40 -24.86 3.68
C LEU A 100 -2.06 -23.40 4.02
N ARG A 101 -0.91 -23.15 4.67
CA ARG A 101 -0.46 -21.77 4.99
C ARG A 101 -0.14 -20.98 3.74
N ASP A 102 0.47 -21.61 2.73
CA ASP A 102 0.73 -20.93 1.45
C ASP A 102 -0.57 -20.57 0.72
N LEU A 103 -1.55 -21.47 0.68
CA LEU A 103 -2.85 -21.17 0.06
C LEU A 103 -3.59 -20.05 0.79
N ALA A 104 -3.49 -19.98 2.12
CA ALA A 104 -4.08 -18.88 2.89
C ALA A 104 -3.50 -17.51 2.49
N LYS A 105 -2.22 -17.45 2.12
CA LYS A 105 -1.59 -16.23 1.59
C LYS A 105 -2.25 -15.74 0.29
N HIS A 106 -2.77 -16.65 -0.52
CA HIS A 106 -3.43 -16.33 -1.79
C HIS A 106 -4.92 -16.00 -1.64
N CYS A 107 -5.40 -15.81 -0.41
CA CYS A 107 -6.76 -15.40 -0.12
C CYS A 107 -6.76 -14.01 0.52
N VAL A 108 -7.82 -13.25 0.28
CA VAL A 108 -8.12 -12.01 1.03
C VAL A 108 -9.52 -12.11 1.62
N ILE A 109 -9.75 -11.52 2.79
CA ILE A 109 -11.08 -11.41 3.39
C ILE A 109 -11.49 -9.94 3.33
N VAL A 110 -12.59 -9.62 2.66
CA VAL A 110 -13.06 -8.24 2.49
C VAL A 110 -14.43 -8.05 3.15
N GLY A 111 -14.58 -6.96 3.88
CA GLY A 111 -15.79 -6.64 4.62
C GLY A 111 -15.78 -5.21 5.17
N LYS A 112 -16.96 -4.72 5.54
CA LYS A 112 -17.14 -3.42 6.20
C LYS A 112 -17.14 -3.59 7.72
N ASP A 113 -16.57 -2.63 8.43
CA ASP A 113 -16.71 -2.48 9.88
C ASP A 113 -16.70 -0.98 10.23
N ILE A 114 -16.87 -0.66 11.50
CA ILE A 114 -16.78 0.70 12.03
C ILE A 114 -15.41 0.87 12.70
N ALA A 115 -14.59 1.76 12.15
CA ALA A 115 -13.39 2.24 12.81
C ALA A 115 -13.79 3.21 13.93
N THR A 116 -13.65 2.75 15.17
CA THR A 116 -13.88 3.56 16.38
C THR A 116 -12.77 4.58 16.59
N HIS A 117 -11.54 4.21 16.19
CA HIS A 117 -10.33 5.02 16.33
C HIS A 117 -9.39 4.83 15.13
N TYR A 118 -8.27 5.55 15.12
CA TYR A 118 -7.08 5.28 14.30
C TYR A 118 -5.80 5.63 15.08
N GLY A 119 -4.65 5.11 14.65
CA GLY A 119 -3.37 5.27 15.34
C GLY A 119 -3.09 4.16 16.37
N GLY A 120 -2.20 4.46 17.33
CA GLY A 120 -1.78 3.53 18.39
C GLY A 120 -0.59 2.63 18.07
N TYR A 121 -0.18 2.49 16.80
CA TYR A 121 1.07 1.80 16.41
C TYR A 121 2.17 2.79 15.96
N PRO A 122 3.44 2.63 16.39
CA PRO A 122 3.91 1.65 17.38
C PRO A 122 3.26 1.85 18.76
N ALA A 123 3.23 0.81 19.59
CA ALA A 123 2.58 0.85 20.90
C ALA A 123 2.91 2.14 21.67
N HIS A 124 1.91 2.70 22.35
CA HIS A 124 1.93 4.02 23.01
C HIS A 124 1.85 5.25 22.10
N SER A 125 1.73 5.07 20.78
CA SER A 125 1.40 6.18 19.88
C SER A 125 0.01 6.73 20.17
N THR A 126 -0.21 8.00 19.80
CA THR A 126 -1.50 8.67 19.97
C THR A 126 -2.61 7.91 19.25
N ILE A 127 -3.75 7.79 19.92
CA ILE A 127 -4.98 7.20 19.39
C ILE A 127 -5.99 8.32 19.22
N HIS A 128 -6.63 8.38 18.06
CA HIS A 128 -7.61 9.42 17.72
C HIS A 128 -8.98 8.79 17.49
N PRO A 129 -10.07 9.33 18.07
CA PRO A 129 -11.42 8.85 17.82
C PRO A 129 -11.84 9.12 16.37
N LEU A 130 -12.65 8.23 15.79
CA LEU A 130 -13.08 8.30 14.39
C LEU A 130 -14.57 8.04 14.19
N ASN A 131 -15.08 6.90 14.69
CA ASN A 131 -16.45 6.40 14.48
C ASN A 131 -16.95 6.52 13.03
N LYS A 132 -16.26 5.87 12.08
CA LYS A 132 -16.64 5.85 10.66
C LYS A 132 -16.63 4.45 10.06
N ASP A 133 -17.48 4.24 9.07
CA ASP A 133 -17.44 3.06 8.21
C ASP A 133 -16.11 2.99 7.46
N VAL A 134 -15.51 1.80 7.47
CA VAL A 134 -14.31 1.46 6.73
C VAL A 134 -14.47 0.10 6.09
N ILE A 135 -13.81 -0.10 4.95
CA ILE A 135 -13.68 -1.42 4.32
C ILE A 135 -12.29 -1.94 4.64
N ILE A 136 -12.21 -3.16 5.16
CA ILE A 136 -10.94 -3.84 5.42
C ILE A 136 -10.76 -4.94 4.40
N CYS A 137 -9.54 -5.05 3.87
CA CYS A 137 -9.09 -6.15 3.05
C CYS A 137 -7.96 -6.89 3.78
N ASP A 138 -8.30 -8.01 4.42
CA ASP A 138 -7.36 -8.80 5.20
C ASP A 138 -6.41 -9.59 4.29
N LEU A 139 -5.20 -9.06 4.07
CA LEU A 139 -4.23 -9.53 3.08
C LEU A 139 -2.95 -10.02 3.75
N ALA A 140 -2.57 -11.28 3.50
CA ALA A 140 -1.36 -11.87 4.06
C ALA A 140 -0.12 -11.65 3.17
N GLY A 141 1.00 -11.27 3.81
CA GLY A 141 2.27 -11.03 3.14
C GLY A 141 3.13 -12.26 2.89
N LEU A 142 4.17 -12.09 2.08
CA LEU A 142 5.30 -13.02 2.08
C LEU A 142 6.08 -12.89 3.39
N GLN A 143 6.37 -14.04 4.01
CA GLN A 143 7.08 -14.13 5.28
C GLN A 143 8.44 -14.81 5.10
N PHE A 144 9.48 -14.16 5.59
CA PHE A 144 10.87 -14.59 5.63
C PHE A 144 11.33 -14.71 7.09
N GLN A 145 10.50 -15.25 7.98
CA GLN A 145 10.87 -15.45 9.38
C GLN A 145 11.31 -16.87 9.66
N GLN A 146 10.81 -17.87 8.91
CA GLN A 146 11.15 -19.28 9.00
C GLN A 146 11.30 -19.90 7.62
N GLN A 147 12.12 -20.95 7.51
CA GLN A 147 12.45 -21.59 6.23
C GLN A 147 11.25 -22.23 5.51
N ASN A 148 10.19 -22.53 6.24
CA ASN A 148 8.93 -23.09 5.75
C ASN A 148 7.83 -22.03 5.54
N ASN A 149 8.13 -20.73 5.72
CA ASN A 149 7.17 -19.66 5.43
C ASN A 149 7.09 -19.35 3.94
N THR A 150 6.10 -18.54 3.56
CA THR A 150 5.73 -18.22 2.18
C THR A 150 6.83 -17.50 1.40
N GLY A 151 7.73 -16.77 2.06
CA GLY A 151 8.86 -16.08 1.42
C GLY A 151 9.82 -17.02 0.69
N ARG A 152 9.87 -18.31 1.05
CA ARG A 152 10.70 -19.31 0.36
C ARG A 152 10.34 -19.48 -1.13
N HIS A 153 9.11 -19.13 -1.52
CA HIS A 153 8.68 -19.22 -2.93
C HIS A 153 9.54 -18.36 -3.84
N VAL A 154 10.06 -17.23 -3.35
CA VAL A 154 10.89 -16.30 -4.11
C VAL A 154 12.40 -16.47 -3.85
N LEU A 155 12.79 -17.50 -3.11
CA LEU A 155 14.18 -17.81 -2.80
C LEU A 155 14.65 -19.09 -3.50
N ILE A 156 15.90 -19.09 -3.95
CA ILE A 156 16.58 -20.26 -4.50
C ILE A 156 17.86 -20.49 -3.69
N SER A 157 17.91 -21.60 -2.95
CA SER A 157 19.05 -21.89 -2.07
C SER A 157 20.24 -22.45 -2.85
N ALA A 158 21.45 -22.04 -2.46
CA ALA A 158 22.70 -22.58 -2.97
C ALA A 158 22.95 -24.03 -2.52
N ILE A 159 22.58 -24.34 -1.27
CA ILE A 159 22.86 -25.63 -0.61
C ILE A 159 21.59 -26.12 0.08
N GLY A 160 21.19 -27.35 -0.27
CA GLY A 160 20.00 -27.98 0.27
C GLY A 160 18.70 -27.39 -0.30
N LYS A 161 17.57 -27.93 0.17
CA LYS A 161 16.23 -27.44 -0.18
C LYS A 161 15.59 -26.84 1.07
N PHE A 162 14.78 -25.81 0.88
CA PHE A 162 13.84 -25.39 1.91
C PHE A 162 12.79 -26.48 2.13
N PRO A 163 12.18 -26.59 3.32
CA PRO A 163 10.97 -27.37 3.49
C PRO A 163 9.94 -26.96 2.42
N GLN A 164 9.38 -27.94 1.73
CA GLN A 164 8.45 -27.71 0.61
C GLN A 164 7.05 -28.11 1.02
N GLY A 165 6.06 -27.33 0.59
CA GLY A 165 4.66 -27.75 0.63
C GLY A 165 4.32 -28.60 -0.59
N ASP A 166 3.24 -29.37 -0.49
CA ASP A 166 2.73 -30.21 -1.59
C ASP A 166 2.41 -29.40 -2.87
N LEU A 167 2.18 -28.08 -2.71
CA LEU A 167 1.73 -27.19 -3.76
C LEU A 167 2.78 -26.18 -4.25
N ASP A 168 4.03 -26.21 -3.78
CA ASP A 168 5.05 -25.19 -4.13
C ASP A 168 5.18 -24.98 -5.64
N LYS A 169 5.23 -26.07 -6.41
CA LYS A 169 5.34 -26.02 -7.87
C LYS A 169 4.09 -25.40 -8.50
N THR A 170 2.91 -25.80 -8.04
CA THR A 170 1.61 -25.30 -8.53
C THR A 170 1.46 -23.81 -8.23
N ILE A 171 1.78 -23.38 -7.00
CA ILE A 171 1.73 -21.99 -6.56
C ILE A 171 2.67 -21.12 -7.40
N TYR A 172 3.93 -21.54 -7.53
CA TYR A 172 4.92 -20.80 -8.29
C TYR A 172 4.50 -20.68 -9.77
N LEU A 173 4.05 -21.78 -10.38
CA LEU A 173 3.58 -21.77 -11.77
C LEU A 173 2.38 -20.83 -11.97
N ASN A 174 1.39 -20.87 -11.10
CA ASN A 174 0.19 -20.05 -11.25
C ASN A 174 0.42 -18.57 -10.88
N THR A 175 1.40 -18.27 -10.03
CA THR A 175 1.70 -16.89 -9.62
C THR A 175 2.69 -16.22 -10.58
N VAL A 176 3.78 -16.94 -10.95
CA VAL A 176 4.89 -16.41 -11.75
C VAL A 176 4.72 -16.69 -13.25
N GLY A 177 3.91 -17.69 -13.61
CA GLY A 177 3.64 -18.08 -15.01
C GLY A 177 4.69 -19.01 -15.62
N GLU A 178 5.63 -19.52 -14.83
CA GLU A 178 6.71 -20.40 -15.30
C GLU A 178 7.17 -21.38 -14.22
N LYS A 179 7.95 -22.39 -14.61
CA LYS A 179 8.55 -23.31 -13.64
C LYS A 179 9.69 -22.62 -12.90
N LYS A 180 9.81 -22.87 -11.59
CA LYS A 180 10.91 -22.38 -10.77
C LYS A 180 12.24 -22.91 -11.29
N THR A 181 13.20 -22.02 -11.50
CA THR A 181 14.51 -22.37 -12.02
C THR A 181 15.40 -23.03 -10.96
N THR A 182 16.49 -23.67 -11.40
CA THR A 182 17.51 -24.24 -10.50
C THR A 182 18.50 -23.16 -10.07
N TYR A 183 19.21 -23.41 -8.96
CA TYR A 183 20.24 -22.48 -8.48
C TYR A 183 21.34 -22.24 -9.52
N GLN A 184 21.80 -23.28 -10.21
CA GLN A 184 22.88 -23.16 -11.21
C GLN A 184 22.44 -22.31 -12.41
N ALA A 185 21.21 -22.52 -12.90
CA ALA A 185 20.67 -21.69 -13.98
C ALA A 185 20.46 -20.24 -13.53
N ALA A 186 19.93 -20.02 -12.31
CA ALA A 186 19.76 -18.68 -11.75
C ALA A 186 21.09 -17.93 -11.56
N LYS A 187 22.16 -18.63 -11.16
CA LYS A 187 23.50 -18.04 -10.99
C LYS A 187 24.14 -17.60 -12.32
N GLN A 188 23.81 -18.28 -13.41
CA GLN A 188 24.30 -17.98 -14.76
C GLN A 188 23.55 -16.82 -15.40
N ASP A 189 22.34 -16.51 -14.94
CA ASP A 189 21.52 -15.40 -15.41
C ASP A 189 22.20 -14.04 -15.14
N LYS A 190 22.30 -13.21 -16.19
CA LYS A 190 22.91 -11.86 -16.15
C LYS A 190 21.89 -10.73 -16.33
N THR A 191 20.60 -11.04 -16.33
CA THR A 191 19.50 -10.07 -16.52
C THR A 191 19.28 -9.18 -15.31
N GLY A 192 19.87 -9.52 -14.15
CA GLY A 192 19.62 -8.84 -12.88
C GLY A 192 18.37 -9.33 -12.15
N ARG A 193 17.71 -10.38 -12.66
CA ARG A 193 16.55 -11.01 -12.01
C ARG A 193 16.88 -11.65 -10.67
N PHE A 194 18.04 -12.28 -10.53
CA PHE A 194 18.43 -13.04 -9.35
C PHE A 194 19.47 -12.27 -8.55
N ILE A 195 19.07 -11.79 -7.37
CA ILE A 195 19.93 -10.98 -6.50
C ILE A 195 20.53 -11.87 -5.41
N PRO A 196 21.85 -11.82 -5.16
CA PRO A 196 22.46 -12.56 -4.06
C PRO A 196 22.00 -12.03 -2.70
N GLY A 197 21.77 -12.94 -1.77
CA GLY A 197 21.46 -12.61 -0.38
C GLY A 197 21.69 -13.79 0.55
N SER A 198 21.26 -13.61 1.79
CA SER A 198 21.26 -14.67 2.80
C SER A 198 19.87 -14.77 3.44
N PHE A 199 19.52 -15.98 3.86
CA PHE A 199 18.27 -16.25 4.55
C PHE A 199 18.48 -17.37 5.57
N LYS A 200 18.36 -17.03 6.87
CA LYS A 200 18.51 -17.99 8.00
C LYS A 200 19.69 -18.92 7.79
N ASP A 201 20.92 -18.38 7.79
CA ASP A 201 22.22 -19.05 7.55
C ASP A 201 22.51 -19.56 6.13
N LYS A 202 21.54 -19.53 5.22
CA LYS A 202 21.73 -20.04 3.85
C LYS A 202 22.06 -18.93 2.86
N THR A 203 23.03 -19.19 2.00
CA THR A 203 23.21 -18.40 0.77
C THR A 203 22.06 -18.67 -0.19
N VAL A 204 21.42 -17.59 -0.65
CA VAL A 204 20.25 -17.64 -1.54
C VAL A 204 20.39 -16.68 -2.71
N LEU A 205 19.66 -16.98 -3.78
CA LEU A 205 19.29 -16.03 -4.81
C LEU A 205 17.84 -15.63 -4.61
N PHE A 206 17.59 -14.33 -4.50
CA PHE A 206 16.26 -13.73 -4.46
C PHE A 206 15.77 -13.49 -5.88
N ASP A 207 14.67 -14.14 -6.26
CA ASP A 207 14.05 -13.98 -7.57
C ASP A 207 13.13 -12.75 -7.57
N VAL A 208 13.63 -11.65 -8.13
CA VAL A 208 12.92 -10.37 -8.24
C VAL A 208 11.63 -10.52 -9.02
N LYS A 209 11.64 -11.28 -10.13
CA LYS A 209 10.45 -11.48 -10.96
C LYS A 209 9.38 -12.21 -10.16
N ALA A 210 9.76 -13.27 -9.46
CA ALA A 210 8.82 -13.99 -8.61
C ALA A 210 8.27 -13.07 -7.52
N TYR A 211 9.11 -12.33 -6.80
CA TYR A 211 8.63 -11.39 -5.77
C TYR A 211 7.63 -10.38 -6.32
N GLN A 212 7.95 -9.73 -7.45
CA GLN A 212 7.04 -8.79 -8.10
C GLN A 212 5.73 -9.47 -8.53
N ALA A 213 5.79 -10.71 -9.04
CA ALA A 213 4.61 -11.49 -9.41
C ALA A 213 3.66 -11.71 -8.23
N PHE A 214 4.19 -12.10 -7.07
CA PHE A 214 3.41 -12.28 -5.85
C PHE A 214 2.75 -10.97 -5.41
N VAL A 215 3.48 -9.85 -5.44
CA VAL A 215 2.95 -8.53 -5.08
C VAL A 215 1.89 -8.04 -6.07
N ILE A 216 2.10 -8.26 -7.37
CA ILE A 216 1.12 -7.92 -8.41
C ILE A 216 -0.18 -8.69 -8.21
N GLN A 217 -0.08 -9.99 -7.96
CA GLN A 217 -1.26 -10.80 -7.69
C GLN A 217 -2.02 -10.30 -6.46
N ASP A 218 -1.31 -9.94 -5.39
CA ASP A 218 -1.92 -9.46 -4.14
C ASP A 218 -2.63 -8.12 -4.32
N PHE A 219 -1.99 -7.16 -5.00
CA PHE A 219 -2.59 -5.87 -5.29
C PHE A 219 -3.85 -6.03 -6.14
N LEU A 220 -3.76 -6.78 -7.25
CA LEU A 220 -4.90 -6.96 -8.15
C LEU A 220 -6.05 -7.73 -7.50
N LEU A 221 -5.74 -8.75 -6.70
CA LEU A 221 -6.75 -9.48 -5.92
C LEU A 221 -7.44 -8.55 -4.92
N ALA A 222 -6.68 -7.78 -4.15
CA ALA A 222 -7.21 -6.85 -3.16
C ALA A 222 -8.07 -5.75 -3.81
N ALA A 223 -7.59 -5.10 -4.87
CA ALA A 223 -8.33 -4.07 -5.59
C ALA A 223 -9.62 -4.61 -6.21
N THR A 224 -9.56 -5.78 -6.86
CA THR A 224 -10.74 -6.44 -7.45
C THR A 224 -11.76 -6.84 -6.38
N ALA A 225 -11.28 -7.38 -5.26
CA ALA A 225 -12.14 -7.80 -4.15
C ALA A 225 -12.84 -6.61 -3.49
N VAL A 226 -12.11 -5.52 -3.25
CA VAL A 226 -12.65 -4.26 -2.69
C VAL A 226 -13.65 -3.61 -3.65
N ASN A 227 -13.33 -3.51 -4.95
CA ASN A 227 -14.28 -2.97 -5.94
C ASN A 227 -15.54 -3.83 -6.02
N SER A 228 -15.39 -5.16 -6.08
CA SER A 228 -16.53 -6.08 -6.10
C SER A 228 -17.36 -5.97 -4.83
N TYR A 229 -16.74 -5.86 -3.66
CA TYR A 229 -17.45 -5.68 -2.40
C TYR A 229 -18.29 -4.39 -2.42
N ALA A 230 -17.72 -3.28 -2.88
CA ALA A 230 -18.42 -2.01 -2.98
C ALA A 230 -19.59 -2.05 -3.97
N GLU A 231 -19.40 -2.63 -5.16
CA GLU A 231 -20.47 -2.79 -6.16
C GLU A 231 -21.70 -3.50 -5.58
N PHE A 232 -21.49 -4.59 -4.83
CA PHE A 232 -22.60 -5.41 -4.32
C PHE A 232 -23.22 -4.92 -3.00
N ASN A 233 -22.43 -4.29 -2.13
CA ASN A 233 -22.89 -3.96 -0.77
C ASN A 233 -23.04 -2.45 -0.54
N CYS A 234 -22.36 -1.62 -1.33
CA CYS A 234 -22.23 -0.18 -1.11
C CYS A 234 -22.06 0.59 -2.46
N PRO A 235 -22.97 0.44 -3.45
CA PRO A 235 -22.75 0.92 -4.82
C PRO A 235 -22.63 2.44 -4.96
N SER A 236 -23.05 3.22 -3.95
CA SER A 236 -22.92 4.67 -3.95
C SER A 236 -21.58 5.17 -3.38
N LEU A 237 -20.67 4.29 -2.95
CA LEU A 237 -19.42 4.69 -2.33
C LEU A 237 -18.29 4.82 -3.35
N ASP A 238 -17.64 5.97 -3.30
CA ASP A 238 -16.31 6.18 -3.85
C ASP A 238 -15.25 5.84 -2.78
N LEU A 239 -14.23 5.10 -3.19
CA LEU A 239 -13.23 4.54 -2.28
C LEU A 239 -11.88 5.25 -2.40
N ASN A 240 -11.25 5.43 -1.23
CA ASN A 240 -9.83 5.63 -1.09
C ASN A 240 -9.20 4.28 -0.75
N PHE A 241 -8.62 3.62 -1.75
CA PHE A 241 -7.93 2.35 -1.58
C PHE A 241 -6.52 2.57 -1.06
N LYS A 242 -6.32 2.31 0.24
CA LYS A 242 -5.02 2.33 0.89
C LYS A 242 -4.37 0.95 0.79
N PHE A 243 -3.29 0.85 0.02
CA PHE A 243 -2.51 -0.38 -0.08
C PHE A 243 -1.25 -0.23 0.78
N LEU A 244 -1.22 -0.94 1.91
CA LEU A 244 -0.16 -0.83 2.91
C LEU A 244 1.10 -1.58 2.47
N LYS A 245 2.24 -1.14 2.97
CA LYS A 245 3.55 -1.76 2.75
C LYS A 245 3.71 -3.05 3.56
N TYR A 246 2.96 -4.08 3.17
CA TYR A 246 2.94 -5.40 3.81
C TYR A 246 4.22 -6.22 3.52
N GLY A 247 4.57 -7.15 4.41
CA GLY A 247 5.68 -8.10 4.20
C GLY A 247 7.10 -7.53 4.22
N ALA A 248 7.28 -6.21 4.21
CA ALA A 248 8.60 -5.57 4.17
C ALA A 248 9.12 -5.12 5.55
N GLY A 249 8.30 -5.19 6.60
CA GLY A 249 8.71 -4.94 7.98
C GLY A 249 9.31 -6.18 8.63
N PHE A 250 8.79 -6.51 9.82
CA PHE A 250 9.17 -7.67 10.65
C PHE A 250 9.13 -9.01 9.91
N PHE A 251 8.19 -9.19 8.98
CA PHE A 251 8.11 -10.40 8.16
C PHE A 251 9.33 -10.64 7.28
N ALA A 252 10.17 -9.64 7.03
CA ALA A 252 11.37 -9.79 6.22
C ALA A 252 12.67 -9.90 7.03
N ASP A 253 12.59 -10.06 8.35
CA ASP A 253 13.76 -10.00 9.24
C ASP A 253 14.75 -11.17 9.11
N GLY A 254 14.34 -12.31 8.55
CA GLY A 254 15.28 -13.38 8.24
C GLY A 254 16.09 -13.16 6.97
N LEU A 255 15.71 -12.17 6.14
CA LEU A 255 16.35 -11.86 4.87
C LEU A 255 17.42 -10.78 5.08
N ASP A 256 18.61 -10.96 4.49
CA ASP A 256 19.73 -10.02 4.61
C ASP A 256 20.46 -9.83 3.26
N GLY A 257 21.43 -8.93 3.22
CA GLY A 257 22.22 -8.59 2.05
C GLY A 257 21.47 -7.70 1.05
N GLN A 258 21.80 -7.84 -0.24
CA GLN A 258 21.15 -7.05 -1.30
C GLN A 258 19.66 -7.37 -1.44
N ALA A 259 19.27 -8.63 -1.23
CA ALA A 259 17.86 -9.04 -1.26
C ALA A 259 16.98 -8.23 -0.29
N ARG A 260 17.44 -8.04 0.97
CA ARG A 260 16.74 -7.21 1.97
C ARG A 260 16.69 -5.74 1.57
N LYS A 261 17.82 -5.19 1.11
CA LYS A 261 17.94 -3.77 0.70
C LYS A 261 17.02 -3.42 -0.47
N MET A 262 16.84 -4.35 -1.41
CA MET A 262 16.04 -4.12 -2.61
C MET A 262 14.56 -4.49 -2.46
N LEU A 263 14.13 -4.94 -1.28
CA LEU A 263 12.77 -5.42 -1.05
C LEU A 263 11.73 -4.29 -1.25
N SER A 264 11.93 -3.14 -0.59
CA SER A 264 11.05 -1.98 -0.69
C SER A 264 10.95 -1.44 -2.13
N GLU A 265 12.08 -1.38 -2.84
CA GLU A 265 12.11 -0.92 -4.24
C GLU A 265 11.30 -1.83 -5.15
N ASN A 266 11.49 -3.15 -5.02
CA ASN A 266 10.77 -4.11 -5.83
C ASN A 266 9.29 -4.20 -5.48
N LEU A 267 8.94 -3.95 -4.22
CA LEU A 267 7.55 -3.83 -3.77
C LEU A 267 6.89 -2.60 -4.41
N ALA A 268 7.52 -1.43 -4.36
CA ALA A 268 7.01 -0.22 -5.01
C ALA A 268 6.89 -0.39 -6.54
N LEU A 269 7.89 -1.01 -7.19
CA LEU A 269 7.87 -1.27 -8.62
C LEU A 269 6.76 -2.25 -9.01
N ALA A 270 6.51 -3.29 -8.21
CA ALA A 270 5.40 -4.20 -8.42
C ALA A 270 4.05 -3.49 -8.28
N VAL A 271 3.91 -2.57 -7.32
CA VAL A 271 2.69 -1.75 -7.19
C VAL A 271 2.48 -0.88 -8.42
N LEU A 272 3.51 -0.24 -8.96
CA LEU A 272 3.42 0.51 -10.23
C LEU A 272 2.87 -0.39 -11.35
N LYS A 273 3.48 -1.56 -11.57
CA LYS A 273 3.01 -2.55 -12.56
C LYS A 273 1.57 -2.99 -12.29
N SER A 274 1.18 -3.10 -11.03
CA SER A 274 -0.19 -3.48 -10.66
C SER A 274 -1.21 -2.40 -11.01
N ILE A 275 -0.87 -1.13 -10.81
CA ILE A 275 -1.72 0.00 -11.17
C ILE A 275 -1.85 0.10 -12.69
N GLU A 276 -0.78 -0.17 -13.44
CA GLU A 276 -0.86 -0.27 -14.91
C GLU A 276 -1.86 -1.34 -15.35
N GLN A 277 -1.81 -2.53 -14.74
CA GLN A 277 -2.75 -3.61 -15.03
C GLN A 277 -4.18 -3.27 -14.57
N LEU A 278 -4.35 -2.66 -13.40
CA LEU A 278 -5.65 -2.19 -12.89
C LEU A 278 -6.28 -1.21 -13.88
N CYS A 279 -5.52 -0.24 -14.38
CA CYS A 279 -6.02 0.77 -15.33
C CYS A 279 -6.42 0.19 -16.70
N LYS A 280 -5.86 -0.96 -17.09
CA LYS A 280 -6.24 -1.71 -18.30
C LYS A 280 -7.54 -2.51 -18.13
N LEU A 281 -8.02 -2.74 -16.91
CA LEU A 281 -9.28 -3.43 -16.68
C LEU A 281 -10.48 -2.58 -17.16
N PRO A 282 -11.60 -3.23 -17.54
CA PRO A 282 -12.85 -2.53 -17.82
C PRO A 282 -13.23 -1.58 -16.68
N PHE A 283 -13.81 -0.42 -17.02
CA PHE A 283 -14.13 0.60 -16.01
C PHE A 283 -14.99 0.05 -14.87
N SER A 284 -15.97 -0.82 -15.16
CA SER A 284 -16.82 -1.48 -14.15
C SER A 284 -16.05 -2.35 -13.14
N ALA A 285 -14.84 -2.82 -13.47
CA ALA A 285 -14.01 -3.61 -12.57
C ALA A 285 -13.20 -2.75 -11.58
N ARG A 286 -13.19 -1.42 -11.76
CA ARG A 286 -12.38 -0.47 -10.97
C ARG A 286 -13.08 0.85 -10.66
N ASN A 287 -14.36 0.99 -11.01
CA ASN A 287 -15.14 2.22 -10.99
C ASN A 287 -15.24 2.83 -9.59
N HIS A 288 -15.23 2.02 -8.53
CA HIS A 288 -15.32 2.52 -7.16
C HIS A 288 -14.01 3.08 -6.61
N ILE A 289 -12.86 2.68 -7.16
CA ILE A 289 -11.55 3.15 -6.68
C ILE A 289 -11.26 4.50 -7.33
N LYS A 290 -11.56 5.58 -6.61
CA LYS A 290 -11.32 6.97 -7.07
C LYS A 290 -9.99 7.53 -6.59
N ARG A 291 -9.45 6.96 -5.53
CA ARG A 291 -8.17 7.36 -4.96
C ARG A 291 -7.37 6.12 -4.54
N ILE A 292 -6.07 6.16 -4.81
CA ILE A 292 -5.10 5.18 -4.33
C ILE A 292 -4.13 5.89 -3.39
N GLU A 293 -3.92 5.31 -2.23
CA GLU A 293 -2.95 5.81 -1.26
C GLU A 293 -1.96 4.70 -0.89
N LEU A 294 -0.67 5.05 -0.83
CA LEU A 294 0.42 4.14 -0.49
C LEU A 294 1.14 4.60 0.78
N PRO A 295 0.56 4.37 1.98
CA PRO A 295 1.14 4.85 3.22
C PRO A 295 2.52 4.24 3.48
N PHE A 296 3.47 5.08 3.93
CA PHE A 296 4.84 4.70 4.29
C PHE A 296 5.69 4.12 3.14
N TYR A 297 5.27 4.29 1.89
CA TYR A 297 6.12 3.94 0.74
C TYR A 297 7.24 4.95 0.53
N LYS A 298 7.00 6.25 0.78
CA LYS A 298 8.02 7.28 0.62
C LYS A 298 9.15 7.09 1.62
N GLU A 299 10.34 6.77 1.12
CA GLU A 299 11.57 6.66 1.90
C GLU A 299 12.47 7.86 1.60
N LYS A 300 12.77 8.69 2.61
CA LYS A 300 13.46 9.99 2.45
C LYS A 300 14.80 9.89 1.69
N THR A 301 15.49 8.76 1.79
CA THR A 301 16.82 8.56 1.22
C THR A 301 16.82 7.71 -0.06
N ASN A 302 15.68 7.16 -0.48
CA ASN A 302 15.60 6.29 -1.65
C ASN A 302 14.99 7.01 -2.87
N LYS A 303 15.87 7.63 -3.67
CA LYS A 303 15.50 8.34 -4.90
C LYS A 303 14.75 7.46 -5.91
N LYS A 304 15.05 6.15 -5.96
CA LYS A 304 14.41 5.24 -6.91
C LYS A 304 12.95 5.00 -6.54
N ILE A 305 12.65 4.84 -5.25
CA ILE A 305 11.27 4.77 -4.77
C ILE A 305 10.53 6.07 -5.07
N GLU A 306 11.15 7.23 -4.85
CA GLU A 306 10.55 8.51 -5.19
C GLU A 306 10.18 8.62 -6.69
N LEU A 307 11.09 8.22 -7.59
CA LEU A 307 10.81 8.16 -9.02
C LEU A 307 9.65 7.20 -9.35
N ILE A 308 9.59 6.03 -8.70
CA ILE A 308 8.48 5.09 -8.88
C ILE A 308 7.16 5.71 -8.42
N LEU A 309 7.13 6.40 -7.27
CA LEU A 309 5.92 7.07 -6.77
C LEU A 309 5.47 8.21 -7.68
N LEU A 310 6.40 8.94 -8.31
CA LEU A 310 6.09 9.94 -9.33
C LEU A 310 5.47 9.31 -10.57
N ALA A 311 5.99 8.17 -11.04
CA ALA A 311 5.42 7.43 -12.16
C ALA A 311 4.00 6.93 -11.84
N ILE A 312 3.78 6.43 -10.62
CA ILE A 312 2.45 6.04 -10.15
C ILE A 312 1.50 7.24 -10.17
N ASN A 313 1.93 8.41 -9.67
CA ASN A 313 1.09 9.61 -9.66
C ASN A 313 0.63 9.98 -11.08
N LYS A 314 1.57 10.08 -12.04
CA LYS A 314 1.26 10.39 -13.45
C LYS A 314 0.28 9.38 -14.06
N LEU A 315 0.47 8.09 -13.76
CA LEU A 315 -0.40 7.02 -14.26
C LEU A 315 -1.82 7.11 -13.68
N CYS A 316 -1.94 7.38 -12.38
CA CYS A 316 -3.21 7.59 -11.70
C CYS A 316 -3.95 8.83 -12.28
N GLU A 317 -3.25 9.96 -12.44
CA GLU A 317 -3.78 11.19 -13.05
C GLU A 317 -4.36 10.93 -14.44
N LYS A 318 -3.62 10.24 -15.31
CA LYS A 318 -4.07 9.86 -16.67
C LYS A 318 -5.37 9.04 -16.66
N ASN A 319 -5.66 8.35 -15.57
CA ASN A 319 -6.83 7.48 -15.42
C ASN A 319 -7.91 8.06 -14.50
N ASN A 320 -7.82 9.35 -14.16
CA ASN A 320 -8.74 10.04 -13.24
C ASN A 320 -8.82 9.37 -11.85
N ILE A 321 -7.68 8.89 -11.36
CA ILE A 321 -7.52 8.35 -10.00
C ILE A 321 -6.64 9.33 -9.23
N GLU A 322 -7.09 9.78 -8.06
CA GLU A 322 -6.26 10.58 -7.16
C GLU A 322 -5.17 9.72 -6.52
N PHE A 323 -3.99 10.28 -6.27
CA PHE A 323 -2.88 9.55 -5.66
C PHE A 323 -2.27 10.27 -4.46
N ALA A 324 -1.81 9.50 -3.47
CA ALA A 324 -0.94 9.96 -2.40
C ALA A 324 -0.03 8.85 -1.86
N SER A 325 1.09 9.25 -1.24
CA SER A 325 2.03 8.34 -0.56
C SER A 325 2.50 8.90 0.79
N LEU A 326 1.57 9.59 1.48
CA LEU A 326 1.82 10.22 2.77
C LEU A 326 1.95 9.16 3.89
N PRO A 327 2.75 9.41 4.94
CA PRO A 327 2.87 8.50 6.09
C PRO A 327 1.64 8.60 7.00
N THR A 328 0.47 8.19 6.51
CA THR A 328 -0.80 8.23 7.23
C THR A 328 -1.12 6.87 7.84
N ASP A 329 -1.86 6.86 8.95
CA ASP A 329 -2.40 5.62 9.51
C ASP A 329 -3.36 4.93 8.52
N ALA A 330 -3.42 3.60 8.60
CA ALA A 330 -4.24 2.75 7.74
C ALA A 330 -5.74 3.11 7.79
N LEU A 331 -6.25 3.54 8.96
CA LEU A 331 -7.65 3.90 9.18
C LEU A 331 -7.90 5.41 9.15
N ALA A 332 -6.84 6.23 9.17
CA ALA A 332 -6.99 7.69 9.15
C ALA A 332 -7.77 8.14 7.90
N PRO A 333 -8.82 8.96 8.05
CA PRO A 333 -9.58 9.47 6.92
C PRO A 333 -8.73 10.49 6.16
N THR A 334 -8.62 10.32 4.85
CA THR A 334 -7.84 11.25 3.99
C THR A 334 -8.71 12.38 3.43
N SER A 335 -10.01 12.15 3.28
CA SER A 335 -10.98 13.16 2.87
C SER A 335 -12.37 12.83 3.41
N LYS A 336 -13.30 13.79 3.34
CA LYS A 336 -14.74 13.54 3.56
C LYS A 336 -15.43 12.94 2.34
N LYS A 337 -14.77 12.95 1.17
CA LYS A 337 -15.33 12.52 -0.12
C LYS A 337 -15.32 11.00 -0.28
N TYR A 338 -14.32 10.33 0.29
CA TYR A 338 -14.07 8.91 0.06
C TYR A 338 -14.24 8.08 1.32
N THR A 339 -14.76 6.86 1.16
CA THR A 339 -14.70 5.84 2.21
C THR A 339 -13.33 5.17 2.20
N THR A 340 -12.71 5.02 3.36
CA THR A 340 -11.42 4.33 3.47
C THR A 340 -11.62 2.83 3.23
N ALA A 341 -10.91 2.30 2.23
CA ALA A 341 -10.74 0.86 2.03
C ALA A 341 -9.26 0.52 2.18
N THR A 342 -8.87 -0.21 3.22
CA THR A 342 -7.45 -0.43 3.53
C THR A 342 -7.09 -1.91 3.55
N THR A 343 -5.93 -2.26 3.00
CA THR A 343 -5.38 -3.61 3.21
C THR A 343 -4.83 -3.73 4.62
N ASN A 344 -5.10 -4.85 5.27
CA ASN A 344 -4.39 -5.24 6.47
C ASN A 344 -3.02 -5.86 6.12
N CYS A 345 -2.06 -5.79 7.04
CA CYS A 345 -0.77 -6.49 6.95
C CYS A 345 -0.85 -7.85 7.67
N ALA A 346 -1.72 -8.73 7.19
CA ALA A 346 -2.11 -9.95 7.89
C ALA A 346 -1.03 -11.04 7.90
N ASP A 347 -1.20 -12.00 8.82
CA ASP A 347 -0.38 -13.19 8.94
C ASP A 347 -1.12 -14.41 8.33
N PRO A 348 -0.49 -15.26 7.50
CA PRO A 348 -1.09 -16.54 7.11
C PRO A 348 -1.26 -17.52 8.26
N HIS A 349 -0.68 -17.27 9.44
CA HIS A 349 -0.71 -18.14 10.61
C HIS A 349 -1.79 -17.82 11.63
N ALA A 350 -2.20 -16.56 11.71
CA ALA A 350 -3.12 -16.05 12.71
C ALA A 350 -4.24 -15.25 12.03
N VAL A 351 -5.37 -15.15 12.72
CA VAL A 351 -6.49 -14.31 12.29
C VAL A 351 -6.17 -12.83 12.52
N MET A 352 -6.88 -11.95 11.82
CA MET A 352 -6.74 -10.50 11.92
C MET A 352 -6.66 -10.02 13.38
N GLY A 353 -5.69 -9.16 13.63
CA GLY A 353 -5.35 -8.59 14.92
C GLY A 353 -4.29 -9.37 15.70
N ASN A 354 -3.72 -10.44 15.13
CA ASN A 354 -2.69 -11.33 15.68
C ASN A 354 -2.21 -11.04 17.12
N GLU A 355 -1.36 -10.04 17.32
CA GLU A 355 -0.75 -9.70 18.62
C GLU A 355 -1.67 -8.93 19.58
N MET A 356 -2.69 -8.25 19.06
CA MET A 356 -3.53 -7.27 19.74
C MET A 356 -2.73 -6.15 20.43
N HIS A 357 -3.42 -5.25 21.15
CA HIS A 357 -2.81 -4.21 21.95
C HIS A 357 -1.82 -3.32 21.18
N TYR A 358 -2.08 -3.08 19.89
CA TYR A 358 -1.24 -2.24 19.03
C TYR A 358 0.21 -2.75 18.88
N GLY A 359 0.47 -4.05 19.04
CA GLY A 359 1.81 -4.63 18.87
C GLY A 359 2.33 -4.64 17.42
N SER A 360 1.44 -4.50 16.45
CA SER A 360 1.70 -4.47 15.01
C SER A 360 0.68 -3.57 14.31
N VAL A 361 0.88 -3.29 13.02
CA VAL A 361 -0.12 -2.60 12.19
C VAL A 361 -1.43 -3.41 12.13
N ASP A 362 -1.34 -4.74 12.02
CA ASP A 362 -2.51 -5.63 12.03
C ASP A 362 -3.28 -5.55 13.36
N ALA A 363 -2.55 -5.66 14.48
CA ALA A 363 -3.10 -5.50 15.81
C ALA A 363 -3.77 -4.13 16.02
N ALA A 364 -3.16 -3.05 15.52
CA ALA A 364 -3.69 -1.70 15.63
C ALA A 364 -4.97 -1.51 14.81
N ILE A 365 -5.00 -2.01 13.57
CA ILE A 365 -6.21 -1.99 12.76
C ILE A 365 -7.31 -2.73 13.51
N ALA A 366 -7.07 -3.97 13.94
CA ALA A 366 -8.07 -4.76 14.66
C ALA A 366 -8.56 -4.07 15.94
N GLU A 367 -7.69 -3.60 16.83
CA GLU A 367 -8.11 -2.94 18.09
C GLU A 367 -8.97 -1.69 17.86
N ASN A 368 -8.75 -1.00 16.75
CA ASN A 368 -9.48 0.21 16.38
C ASN A 368 -10.85 -0.07 15.73
N LEU A 369 -11.16 -1.32 15.36
CA LEU A 369 -12.47 -1.71 14.83
C LEU A 369 -13.46 -2.07 15.93
N LYS A 370 -14.74 -1.75 15.70
CA LYS A 370 -15.83 -2.07 16.63
C LYS A 370 -15.90 -3.56 16.96
N GLN A 371 -15.77 -4.44 15.97
CA GLN A 371 -15.81 -5.88 16.17
C GLN A 371 -14.44 -6.50 16.47
N LYS A 372 -13.41 -5.68 16.60
CA LYS A 372 -12.04 -6.11 16.87
C LYS A 372 -11.51 -7.20 15.95
N GLY A 373 -11.94 -7.22 14.68
CA GLY A 373 -11.57 -8.23 13.69
C GLY A 373 -12.37 -9.55 13.73
N ASN A 374 -13.36 -9.70 14.63
CA ASN A 374 -14.13 -10.96 14.75
C ASN A 374 -14.94 -11.29 13.49
N ASN A 375 -15.46 -10.27 12.80
CA ASN A 375 -16.14 -10.41 11.51
C ASN A 375 -15.24 -10.95 10.40
N PHE A 376 -13.92 -10.79 10.51
CA PHE A 376 -12.90 -11.31 9.58
C PHE A 376 -12.31 -12.67 10.01
N SER A 377 -12.81 -13.28 11.09
CA SER A 377 -12.40 -14.63 11.51
C SER A 377 -13.36 -15.69 10.97
N PRO A 378 -12.91 -16.65 10.14
CA PRO A 378 -13.75 -17.76 9.65
C PRO A 378 -14.41 -18.59 10.76
N VAL A 379 -13.83 -18.57 11.96
CA VAL A 379 -14.34 -19.28 13.14
C VAL A 379 -15.46 -18.49 13.82
N CYS A 380 -15.31 -17.17 13.92
CA CYS A 380 -16.28 -16.28 14.60
C CYS A 380 -17.39 -15.79 13.65
N ASN A 381 -17.16 -15.80 12.34
CA ASN A 381 -18.13 -15.46 11.32
C ASN A 381 -18.27 -16.61 10.31
N GLN A 382 -19.15 -17.56 10.62
CA GLN A 382 -19.42 -18.71 9.75
C GLN A 382 -20.36 -18.38 8.58
N ALA A 383 -20.85 -17.14 8.52
CA ALA A 383 -21.78 -16.67 7.49
C ALA A 383 -21.05 -16.05 6.27
N MET A 384 -19.72 -16.01 6.29
CA MET A 384 -18.91 -15.42 5.22
C MET A 384 -19.24 -15.99 3.84
N GLY A 385 -19.30 -15.10 2.85
CA GLY A 385 -19.29 -15.47 1.44
C GLY A 385 -17.92 -16.00 0.99
N ALA A 386 -17.88 -16.70 -0.14
CA ALA A 386 -16.65 -17.12 -0.79
C ALA A 386 -16.76 -16.91 -2.30
N LYS A 387 -15.78 -16.24 -2.90
CA LYS A 387 -15.72 -15.96 -4.35
C LYS A 387 -14.35 -16.32 -4.90
N PHE A 388 -14.36 -17.02 -6.04
CA PHE A 388 -13.16 -17.22 -6.83
C PHE A 388 -13.13 -16.20 -7.97
N VAL A 389 -12.02 -15.49 -8.14
CA VAL A 389 -11.87 -14.42 -9.13
C VAL A 389 -10.83 -14.78 -10.18
N GLN A 390 -11.14 -14.48 -11.44
CA GLN A 390 -10.17 -14.56 -12.51
C GLN A 390 -9.30 -13.30 -12.46
N LEU A 391 -8.01 -13.49 -12.22
CA LEU A 391 -7.05 -12.39 -12.32
C LEU A 391 -6.45 -12.44 -13.73
N SER A 392 -6.69 -11.39 -14.51
CA SER A 392 -6.09 -11.22 -15.83
C SER A 392 -4.85 -10.37 -15.68
N TYR A 393 -3.68 -10.99 -15.53
CA TYR A 393 -2.41 -10.29 -15.70
C TYR A 393 -1.42 -11.18 -16.44
N GLN A 394 -0.70 -10.58 -17.39
CA GLN A 394 0.45 -11.21 -18.04
C GLN A 394 1.69 -10.53 -17.48
N ILE A 395 2.60 -11.33 -16.91
CA ILE A 395 3.96 -10.85 -16.63
C ILE A 395 4.71 -10.99 -17.94
N GLU A 396 4.78 -9.89 -18.70
CA GLU A 396 5.60 -9.85 -19.92
C GLU A 396 7.06 -10.19 -19.58
N ARG A 397 7.69 -11.01 -20.42
CA ARG A 397 8.94 -11.69 -20.09
C ARG A 397 10.16 -10.77 -19.97
N ASN A 398 10.10 -9.53 -20.47
CA ASN A 398 11.29 -8.73 -20.77
C ASN A 398 11.25 -7.25 -20.36
N ASP A 399 10.30 -6.79 -19.56
CA ASP A 399 10.28 -5.38 -19.16
C ASP A 399 11.25 -5.15 -17.99
N THR A 400 12.53 -4.97 -18.32
CA THR A 400 13.37 -4.04 -17.54
C THR A 400 12.68 -2.69 -17.62
N PHE A 401 11.87 -2.39 -16.61
CA PHE A 401 11.15 -1.13 -16.52
C PHE A 401 12.19 -0.01 -16.47
N ASP A 402 12.44 0.59 -17.62
CA ASP A 402 13.38 1.68 -17.75
C ASP A 402 12.69 2.96 -17.29
N LEU A 403 12.92 3.29 -16.02
CA LEU A 403 12.44 4.54 -15.42
C LEU A 403 12.86 5.75 -16.28
N THR A 404 13.99 5.69 -17.00
CA THR A 404 14.46 6.81 -17.82
C THR A 404 13.53 7.10 -19.00
N ASN A 405 12.92 6.07 -19.61
CA ASN A 405 11.96 6.23 -20.70
C ASN A 405 10.61 6.80 -20.24
N THR A 406 10.25 6.60 -18.96
CA THR A 406 9.00 7.15 -18.39
C THR A 406 9.15 8.64 -18.06
N PHE A 407 10.38 9.10 -17.80
CA PHE A 407 10.70 10.51 -17.55
C PHE A 407 11.26 11.26 -18.75
N SER A 408 11.59 10.57 -19.84
CA SER A 408 11.68 11.20 -21.15
C SER A 408 10.27 11.50 -21.64
N GLU A 409 9.64 12.52 -21.07
CA GLU A 409 8.75 13.30 -21.92
C GLU A 409 9.58 13.69 -23.15
N PRO A 410 9.09 13.47 -24.38
CA PRO A 410 9.76 14.05 -25.52
C PRO A 410 9.83 15.53 -25.20
N VAL A 411 11.03 16.04 -24.87
CA VAL A 411 11.31 17.47 -24.87
C VAL A 411 10.74 17.91 -26.19
N SER A 412 9.60 18.60 -26.16
CA SER A 412 8.73 18.63 -27.33
C SER A 412 9.60 18.96 -28.52
N SER A 413 9.48 18.24 -29.63
CA SER A 413 10.31 18.53 -30.80
C SER A 413 10.25 20.01 -31.15
N ASN A 414 9.19 20.70 -30.75
CA ASN A 414 9.03 22.14 -30.81
C ASN A 414 10.02 22.90 -29.91
N LEU A 415 10.25 22.53 -28.66
CA LEU A 415 11.24 23.19 -27.80
C LEU A 415 12.67 23.05 -28.37
N LEU A 416 13.01 21.86 -28.87
CA LEU A 416 14.32 21.62 -29.51
C LEU A 416 14.42 22.36 -30.86
N LYS A 417 13.33 22.41 -31.64
CA LYS A 417 13.23 23.21 -32.87
C LYS A 417 13.30 24.70 -32.58
N TRP A 418 12.68 25.20 -31.51
CA TRP A 418 12.74 26.60 -31.10
C TRP A 418 14.13 26.97 -30.59
N SER A 419 14.81 26.10 -29.85
CA SER A 419 16.21 26.32 -29.46
C SER A 419 17.15 26.24 -30.67
N ALA A 420 16.90 25.36 -31.64
CA ALA A 420 17.68 25.27 -32.87
C ALA A 420 17.43 26.47 -33.80
N LEU A 421 16.17 26.94 -33.91
CA LEU A 421 15.81 28.14 -34.65
C LEU A 421 16.34 29.41 -33.97
N ALA A 422 16.32 29.48 -32.65
CA ALA A 422 16.94 30.56 -31.89
C ALA A 422 18.47 30.54 -32.04
N GLY A 423 19.09 29.36 -32.04
CA GLY A 423 20.52 29.18 -32.30
C GLY A 423 20.92 29.56 -33.73
N LEU A 424 20.12 29.17 -34.73
CA LEU A 424 20.33 29.56 -36.14
C LEU A 424 20.05 31.05 -36.36
N GLY A 425 19.04 31.62 -35.68
CA GLY A 425 18.78 33.05 -35.68
C GLY A 425 19.91 33.84 -35.03
N ALA A 426 20.44 33.40 -33.89
CA ALA A 426 21.59 34.01 -33.24
C ALA A 426 22.87 33.87 -34.09
N ALA A 427 23.10 32.72 -34.73
CA ALA A 427 24.24 32.53 -35.64
C ALA A 427 24.11 33.39 -36.92
N GLY A 428 22.88 33.57 -37.42
CA GLY A 428 22.58 34.48 -38.53
C GLY A 428 22.79 35.95 -38.17
N ILE A 429 22.36 36.36 -36.96
CA ILE A 429 22.58 37.71 -36.42
C ILE A 429 24.06 37.96 -36.15
N VAL A 430 24.82 36.97 -35.67
CA VAL A 430 26.27 37.09 -35.48
C VAL A 430 26.98 37.18 -36.83
N LYS A 431 26.59 36.40 -37.84
CA LYS A 431 27.16 36.51 -39.20
C LYS A 431 26.79 37.83 -39.90
N ALA A 432 25.55 38.30 -39.75
CA ALA A 432 25.12 39.60 -40.28
C ALA A 432 25.77 40.76 -39.52
N GLY A 433 25.94 40.62 -38.20
CA GLY A 433 26.63 41.57 -37.34
C GLY A 433 28.13 41.62 -37.61
N PHE A 434 28.78 40.51 -37.98
CA PHE A 434 30.18 40.48 -38.40
C PHE A 434 30.37 41.06 -39.81
N ALA A 435 29.37 40.95 -40.68
CA ALA A 435 29.36 41.63 -41.98
C ALA A 435 29.09 43.15 -41.86
N LEU A 436 28.43 43.58 -40.78
CA LEU A 436 28.17 44.99 -40.45
C LEU A 436 29.19 45.59 -39.45
N SER A 437 30.07 44.79 -38.84
CA SER A 437 31.07 45.26 -37.86
C SER A 437 32.30 45.93 -38.48
N LEU A 438 32.22 46.37 -39.74
CA LEU A 438 33.12 47.37 -40.28
C LEU A 438 32.61 48.81 -40.10
N GLY A 439 31.50 49.02 -39.39
CA GLY A 439 31.14 50.35 -38.92
C GLY A 439 29.91 50.37 -38.02
N LEU A 440 30.13 50.72 -36.74
CA LEU A 440 29.13 51.07 -35.72
C LEU A 440 28.22 49.93 -35.20
N SER A 441 28.43 49.49 -33.94
CA SER A 441 27.37 49.37 -32.90
C SER A 441 27.82 48.53 -31.68
N ALA A 442 28.44 49.18 -30.70
CA ALA A 442 28.64 48.60 -29.36
C ALA A 442 27.32 48.44 -28.56
N SER A 443 26.24 49.11 -28.98
CA SER A 443 24.95 49.14 -28.29
C SER A 443 24.09 47.88 -28.50
N TRP A 444 24.16 47.25 -29.67
CA TRP A 444 23.36 46.07 -29.99
C TRP A 444 23.86 44.80 -29.29
N PHE A 445 25.19 44.64 -29.18
CA PHE A 445 25.77 43.53 -28.41
C PHE A 445 25.44 43.63 -26.92
N ALA A 446 25.44 44.84 -26.35
CA ALA A 446 25.04 45.04 -24.95
C ALA A 446 23.55 44.69 -24.73
N ALA A 447 22.65 45.14 -25.60
CA ALA A 447 21.22 44.82 -25.51
C ALA A 447 20.95 43.31 -25.68
N PHE A 448 21.66 42.64 -26.59
CA PHE A 448 21.54 41.20 -26.80
C PHE A 448 22.10 40.39 -25.61
N ALA A 449 23.24 40.79 -25.04
CA ALA A 449 23.80 40.17 -23.85
C ALA A 449 22.89 40.33 -22.62
N VAL A 450 22.27 41.51 -22.45
CA VAL A 450 21.27 41.74 -21.40
C VAL A 450 20.04 40.87 -21.61
N GLY A 451 19.51 40.79 -22.85
CA GLY A 451 18.37 39.93 -23.18
C GLY A 451 18.64 38.45 -22.89
N MET A 452 19.80 37.93 -23.28
CA MET A 452 20.21 36.55 -23.00
C MET A 452 20.37 36.29 -21.50
N THR A 453 20.90 37.25 -20.74
CA THR A 453 21.05 37.14 -19.29
C THR A 453 19.69 37.10 -18.58
N VAL A 454 18.73 37.90 -19.03
CA VAL A 454 17.35 37.88 -18.50
C VAL A 454 16.67 36.55 -18.80
N VAL A 455 16.79 36.02 -20.02
CA VAL A 455 16.20 34.72 -20.39
C VAL A 455 16.80 33.57 -19.57
N LEU A 456 18.13 33.56 -19.39
CA LEU A 456 18.80 32.58 -18.53
C LEU A 456 18.37 32.72 -17.06
N GLY A 457 18.21 33.95 -16.57
CA GLY A 457 17.71 34.23 -15.23
C GLY A 457 16.29 33.69 -15.01
N ILE A 458 15.40 33.89 -15.98
CA ILE A 458 14.02 33.37 -15.95
C ILE A 458 14.02 31.83 -15.99
N GLU A 459 14.82 31.21 -16.86
CA GLU A 459 14.94 29.74 -16.95
C GLU A 459 15.45 29.13 -15.63
N ILE A 460 16.46 29.75 -15.00
CA ILE A 460 16.99 29.34 -13.69
C ILE A 460 15.91 29.52 -12.61
N MET A 461 15.21 30.66 -12.61
CA MET A 461 14.11 30.94 -11.67
C MET A 461 12.96 29.93 -11.81
N VAL A 462 12.57 29.55 -13.02
CA VAL A 462 11.52 28.54 -13.27
C VAL A 462 11.97 27.16 -12.81
N ARG A 463 13.25 26.79 -13.02
CA ARG A 463 13.81 25.52 -12.52
C ARG A 463 13.91 25.50 -11.00
N LEU A 464 14.35 26.59 -10.38
CA LEU A 464 14.38 26.74 -8.93
C LEU A 464 12.96 26.72 -8.36
N TYR A 465 12.02 27.43 -8.95
CA TYR A 465 10.60 27.42 -8.55
C TYR A 465 10.00 26.02 -8.64
N ARG A 466 10.22 25.28 -9.75
CA ARG A 466 9.79 23.89 -9.86
C ARG A 466 10.41 23.02 -8.76
N ARG A 467 11.72 23.15 -8.54
CA ARG A 467 12.45 22.41 -7.51
C ARG A 467 11.93 22.72 -6.08
N PHE A 468 11.64 23.99 -5.78
CA PHE A 468 11.07 24.40 -4.50
C PHE A 468 9.60 24.02 -4.35
N SER A 469 8.81 24.05 -5.43
CA SER A 469 7.41 23.61 -5.43
C SER A 469 7.27 22.10 -5.23
N THR A 470 8.26 21.30 -5.66
CA THR A 470 8.33 19.87 -5.36
C THR A 470 8.79 19.54 -3.94
N GLU A 471 9.40 20.49 -3.22
CA GLU A 471 9.87 20.30 -1.84
C GLU A 471 8.88 20.76 -0.74
N GLN A 472 7.73 21.37 -1.08
CA GLN A 472 6.79 21.88 -0.06
C GLN A 472 5.62 20.95 0.26
N TYR A 473 5.81 20.14 1.31
CA TYR A 473 4.95 20.15 2.50
C TYR A 473 5.84 19.80 3.71
N SER A 474 6.42 20.80 4.40
CA SER A 474 6.77 20.60 5.82
C SER A 474 6.97 21.85 6.69
N ASP A 475 7.02 23.10 6.21
CA ASP A 475 7.23 24.20 7.15
C ASP A 475 6.58 25.54 6.74
N GLN A 476 5.79 26.11 7.66
CA GLN A 476 5.11 27.41 7.50
C GLN A 476 6.10 28.59 7.62
N ASN A 477 7.27 28.40 8.24
CA ASN A 477 8.27 29.45 8.40
C ASN A 477 8.98 29.84 7.08
N SER A 478 9.07 28.90 6.13
CA SER A 478 9.73 29.12 4.84
C SER A 478 8.91 30.07 3.94
N VAL A 479 7.58 30.07 4.08
CA VAL A 479 6.68 30.95 3.31
C VAL A 479 6.80 32.41 3.76
N ALA A 480 7.01 32.65 5.06
CA ALA A 480 7.24 33.99 5.58
C ALA A 480 8.61 34.55 5.12
N HIS A 481 9.63 33.70 5.03
CA HIS A 481 10.97 34.10 4.57
C HIS A 481 10.99 34.40 3.07
N ALA A 482 10.31 33.60 2.24
CA ALA A 482 10.18 33.86 0.81
C ALA A 482 9.38 35.14 0.50
N LYS A 483 8.32 35.43 1.26
CA LYS A 483 7.59 36.70 1.14
C LYS A 483 8.44 37.91 1.50
N LYS A 484 9.31 37.79 2.52
CA LYS A 484 10.26 38.83 2.94
C LYS A 484 11.36 39.05 1.89
N LEU A 485 11.85 37.99 1.26
CA LEU A 485 12.84 38.08 0.18
C LEU A 485 12.25 38.78 -1.07
N MET A 486 11.00 38.43 -1.43
CA MET A 486 10.27 39.04 -2.53
C MET A 486 9.94 40.52 -2.27
N SER A 487 9.63 40.92 -1.02
CA SER A 487 9.39 42.32 -0.67
C SER A 487 10.67 43.16 -0.67
N MET A 488 11.83 42.55 -0.37
CA MET A 488 13.12 43.23 -0.43
C MET A 488 13.58 43.46 -1.88
N LEU A 489 13.25 42.54 -2.80
CA LEU A 489 13.53 42.70 -4.23
C LEU A 489 12.62 43.71 -4.92
N SER A 490 11.40 43.95 -4.40
CA SER A 490 10.55 45.04 -4.90
C SER A 490 10.97 46.43 -4.43
N GLN A 491 11.88 46.53 -3.44
CA GLN A 491 12.35 47.80 -2.88
C GLN A 491 13.72 48.24 -3.41
N SER A 492 14.38 47.43 -4.26
CA SER A 492 15.62 47.81 -4.93
C SER A 492 15.37 48.07 -6.42
N ASN A 493 14.80 49.22 -6.75
CA ASN A 493 15.01 49.84 -8.06
C ASN A 493 15.18 51.35 -7.86
N VAL A 494 16.37 51.78 -8.25
CA VAL A 494 16.85 53.16 -8.31
C VAL A 494 16.08 53.92 -9.38
N GLU A 495 15.81 55.18 -9.06
CA GLU A 495 15.13 56.21 -9.84
C GLU A 495 15.65 56.34 -11.28
N SER A 496 14.73 56.46 -12.24
CA SER A 496 14.92 57.32 -13.39
C SER A 496 13.59 57.99 -13.75
N GLU A 497 13.60 59.31 -13.72
CA GLU A 497 12.50 60.19 -14.10
C GLU A 497 12.25 60.14 -15.62
N ILE A 498 10.98 60.15 -16.03
CA ILE A 498 10.36 61.04 -17.04
C ILE A 498 8.85 60.78 -17.01
N PRO A 499 7.98 61.82 -17.03
CA PRO A 499 6.57 61.67 -16.72
C PRO A 499 5.75 61.40 -17.99
N LEU A 500 4.83 60.44 -17.91
CA LEU A 500 3.66 60.44 -18.79
C LEU A 500 2.38 60.23 -17.98
N SER A 501 1.65 61.33 -17.89
CA SER A 501 0.24 61.40 -17.61
C SER A 501 -0.57 60.62 -18.66
N CYS A 502 -1.71 60.12 -18.20
CA CYS A 502 -2.95 59.80 -18.92
C CYS A 502 -3.40 58.32 -18.87
N MET A 503 -4.72 58.17 -18.63
CA MET A 503 -5.58 56.99 -18.70
C MET A 503 -5.79 56.10 -17.45
N LYS A 504 -6.63 56.63 -16.56
CA LYS A 504 -7.95 56.12 -16.12
C LYS A 504 -8.27 54.60 -16.07
N GLU A 505 -8.83 54.25 -14.90
CA GLU A 505 -10.03 53.43 -14.66
C GLU A 505 -10.04 51.95 -15.09
N LYS A 506 -10.12 51.01 -14.12
CA LYS A 506 -11.38 50.49 -13.55
C LYS A 506 -11.14 49.28 -12.62
N LEU A 507 -12.09 49.09 -11.68
CA LEU A 507 -12.46 47.84 -10.98
C LEU A 507 -11.43 47.35 -9.90
N PHE A 508 -11.72 47.16 -8.61
CA PHE A 508 -12.95 46.75 -7.92
C PHE A 508 -13.09 47.38 -6.51
N SER A 509 -14.34 47.64 -6.12
CA SER A 509 -14.80 48.13 -4.81
C SER A 509 -14.61 47.11 -3.68
N SER A 510 -13.95 47.54 -2.60
CA SER A 510 -14.05 46.94 -1.26
C SER A 510 -15.18 47.62 -0.49
N ASP A 511 -16.18 46.87 -0.03
CA ASP A 511 -17.00 47.30 1.11
C ASP A 511 -17.79 46.14 1.73
N LYS A 512 -17.90 46.19 3.05
CA LYS A 512 -18.66 45.37 4.02
C LYS A 512 -17.94 44.20 4.68
N LEU A 513 -17.35 44.49 5.85
CA LEU A 513 -17.38 43.59 7.01
C LEU A 513 -17.09 44.37 8.30
N GLU A 514 -18.15 44.89 8.93
CA GLU A 514 -18.14 45.30 10.35
C GLU A 514 -19.52 45.09 10.98
N LYS A 515 -19.50 44.77 12.28
CA LYS A 515 -20.58 44.41 13.23
C LYS A 515 -20.95 42.91 13.22
N MET A 516 -20.93 42.16 14.33
CA MET A 516 -21.15 42.55 15.72
C MET A 516 -20.57 41.52 16.71
N HIS A 517 -20.01 42.02 17.81
CA HIS A 517 -19.65 41.26 19.01
C HIS A 517 -20.86 41.21 20.00
N SER A 518 -20.88 40.13 20.79
CA SER A 518 -21.45 39.98 22.15
C SER A 518 -22.86 39.37 22.34
N LEU A 519 -22.88 38.29 23.14
CA LEU A 519 -23.74 37.95 24.30
C LEU A 519 -23.79 36.40 24.41
N LYS A 520 -22.98 35.74 25.23
CA LYS A 520 -23.18 35.40 26.67
C LYS A 520 -24.59 34.88 27.03
N ASN A 521 -24.57 33.66 27.59
CA ASN A 521 -25.52 33.01 28.49
C ASN A 521 -26.84 32.47 27.91
N ALA A 522 -27.02 31.13 27.93
CA ALA A 522 -27.97 30.45 28.83
C ALA A 522 -28.03 28.94 28.54
N CYS A 523 -27.65 28.14 29.52
CA CYS A 523 -28.20 26.80 29.77
C CYS A 523 -29.36 27.01 30.77
N PRO A 524 -30.48 26.26 30.71
CA PRO A 524 -30.60 25.11 31.61
C PRO A 524 -31.46 23.95 31.06
N TYR A 525 -31.26 22.73 31.56
CA TYR A 525 -32.29 21.98 32.31
C TYR A 525 -31.73 20.67 32.88
N HIS A 526 -32.03 20.48 34.17
CA HIS A 526 -31.84 19.30 35.02
C HIS A 526 -32.92 18.23 34.79
N ALA A 527 -32.56 16.96 35.01
CA ALA A 527 -33.29 15.94 35.80
C ALA A 527 -32.37 14.70 35.87
N VAL A 528 -31.65 14.42 36.95
CA VAL A 528 -32.06 13.75 38.22
C VAL A 528 -32.66 12.36 37.98
N ALA A 529 -31.86 11.33 38.30
CA ALA A 529 -32.33 10.10 38.93
C ALA A 529 -31.16 9.47 39.70
N ASP A 530 -31.27 9.53 41.02
CA ASP A 530 -30.52 8.76 42.00
C ASP A 530 -30.70 7.25 41.78
N PHE A 531 -29.69 6.44 42.10
CA PHE A 531 -29.88 5.27 42.98
C PHE A 531 -28.54 4.76 43.52
N GLU A 532 -28.64 4.29 44.75
CA GLU A 532 -27.63 4.15 45.80
C GLU A 532 -26.57 3.06 45.61
N ALA A 533 -25.50 3.26 46.38
CA ALA A 533 -24.42 2.34 46.66
C ALA A 533 -24.89 1.09 47.42
N VAL A 534 -24.30 -0.07 47.10
CA VAL A 534 -24.19 -1.20 48.05
C VAL A 534 -22.76 -1.76 48.06
N LYS A 535 -22.11 -1.46 49.19
CA LYS A 535 -21.10 -2.17 49.98
C LYS A 535 -20.38 -3.40 49.39
N SER A 536 -19.06 -3.27 49.45
CA SER A 536 -18.04 -4.24 49.89
C SER A 536 -18.52 -5.51 50.61
N VAL A 537 -18.02 -6.66 50.16
CA VAL A 537 -17.76 -7.83 51.03
C VAL A 537 -16.38 -8.41 50.69
N GLN A 538 -15.44 -8.29 51.63
CA GLN A 538 -14.33 -9.21 51.82
C GLN A 538 -14.84 -10.43 52.59
N VAL A 539 -14.55 -11.67 52.15
CA VAL A 539 -14.30 -12.79 53.09
C VAL A 539 -13.29 -13.79 52.50
N LYS A 540 -12.14 -13.85 53.19
CA LYS A 540 -11.22 -14.96 53.55
C LYS A 540 -11.15 -16.26 52.75
N LYS A 541 -9.87 -16.57 52.43
CA LYS A 541 -9.16 -17.86 52.58
C LYS A 541 -9.89 -18.96 53.37
N LYS A 542 -10.00 -20.13 52.74
CA LYS A 542 -9.42 -21.39 53.25
C LYS A 542 -8.96 -22.25 52.09
#